data_AF-A0A7J3B984-F1
#
_entry.id   AF-A0A7J3B984-F1
#
_cell.length_a   1.000
_cell.length_b   1.000
_cell.length_c   1.000
_cell.angle_alpha   90.00
_cell.angle_beta   90.00
_cell.angle_gamma   90.00
#
_symmetry.space_group_name_H-M   'P 1'
#
loop_
_entity.id
_entity.type
_entity.pdbx_description
1 polymer ?
#
loop_
_entity_poly.entity_id
_entity_poly.type
_entity_poly.pdbx_seq_one_letter_code
_entity_poly.pdbx_strand_id
1 'polypeptide(L)'
;RGYPGYMYTDLSTIYERAGRVKGRKGSVTQFPILTMPGDDKTHPIPDLTGYITEGQIILSRDIHRKNIYPPVDVLPSLSRLMNLGIGPEKTREDHKGVSDQLYSAYATGRDLRSLSAVVGEEALTATDRRYLRLADEFEKKFVQQGPYEDRSIETTLSIAWDLLSILPEDELKRVKKEYIAKYLPKKKEEEAKG
;
A
#
# COMPACT_ATOMS: atom_id res chain seq x y z
N ARG A 1 -15.35 -10.53 26.14
CA ARG A 1 -15.18 -11.65 25.17
C ARG A 1 -14.43 -12.76 25.91
N GLY A 2 -14.88 -14.02 25.85
CA GLY A 2 -14.45 -15.13 26.73
C GLY A 2 -13.12 -15.81 26.38
N TYR A 3 -12.16 -15.07 25.82
CA TYR A 3 -10.84 -15.63 25.53
C TYR A 3 -10.01 -15.77 26.81
N PRO A 4 -9.19 -16.82 26.94
CA PRO A 4 -8.33 -16.98 28.11
C PRO A 4 -7.29 -15.85 28.21
N GLY A 5 -6.96 -15.44 29.44
CA GLY A 5 -5.99 -14.36 29.68
C GLY A 5 -4.57 -14.66 29.18
N TYR A 6 -4.22 -15.95 29.01
CA TYR A 6 -2.92 -16.39 28.48
C TYR A 6 -2.84 -16.36 26.94
N MET A 7 -3.90 -15.93 26.23
CA MET A 7 -3.94 -15.95 24.77
C MET A 7 -2.80 -15.16 24.12
N TYR A 8 -2.41 -14.02 24.71
CA TYR A 8 -1.26 -13.24 24.24
C TYR A 8 0.01 -14.09 24.25
N THR A 9 0.31 -14.71 25.39
CA THR A 9 1.50 -15.53 25.57
C THR A 9 1.51 -16.73 24.63
N ASP A 10 0.37 -17.39 24.46
CA ASP A 10 0.22 -18.54 23.56
C ASP A 10 0.54 -18.17 22.11
N LEU A 11 -0.06 -17.08 21.60
CA LEU A 11 0.23 -16.55 20.27
C LEU A 11 1.71 -16.13 20.12
N SER A 12 2.29 -15.47 21.13
CA SER A 12 3.70 -15.09 21.12
C SER A 12 4.63 -16.29 21.00
N THR A 13 4.32 -17.42 21.65
CA THR A 13 5.16 -18.63 21.54
C THR A 13 5.28 -19.16 20.11
N ILE A 14 4.33 -18.82 19.24
CA ILE A 14 4.32 -19.21 17.83
C ILE A 14 4.98 -18.11 16.97
N TYR A 15 4.51 -16.87 17.10
CA TYR A 15 4.91 -15.76 16.23
C TYR A 15 6.37 -15.32 16.42
N GLU A 16 6.91 -15.43 17.63
CA GLU A 16 8.31 -15.07 17.94
C GLU A 16 9.32 -16.09 17.36
N ARG A 17 8.86 -17.19 16.74
CA ARG A 17 9.72 -18.20 16.11
C ARG A 17 10.04 -17.88 14.64
N ALA A 18 10.20 -16.60 14.33
CA ALA A 18 10.59 -16.09 13.02
C ALA A 18 11.90 -15.29 13.12
N GLY A 19 12.60 -15.11 12.01
CA GLY A 19 13.82 -14.30 11.93
C GLY A 19 15.06 -15.10 11.53
N ARG A 20 16.23 -14.54 11.85
CA ARG A 20 17.55 -15.08 11.48
C ARG A 20 18.33 -15.48 12.71
N VAL A 21 18.99 -16.63 12.66
CA VAL A 21 19.87 -17.09 13.74
C VAL A 21 21.30 -16.62 13.46
N LYS A 22 21.91 -15.95 14.44
CA LYS A 22 23.30 -15.49 14.35
C LYS A 22 24.23 -16.67 14.05
N GLY A 23 25.11 -16.52 13.06
CA GLY A 23 26.04 -17.57 12.63
C GLY A 23 25.43 -18.62 11.70
N ARG A 24 24.14 -18.53 11.34
CA ARG A 24 23.52 -19.39 10.32
C ARG A 24 23.13 -18.58 9.08
N LYS A 25 23.22 -19.22 7.90
CA LYS A 25 22.92 -18.57 6.62
C LYS A 25 21.41 -18.42 6.36
N GLY A 26 20.59 -19.33 6.87
CA GLY A 26 19.15 -19.36 6.64
C GLY A 26 18.33 -18.37 7.48
N SER A 27 17.04 -18.28 7.15
CA SER A 27 16.03 -17.48 7.85
C SER A 27 14.70 -18.22 7.91
N VAL A 28 13.84 -17.84 8.86
CA VAL A 28 12.45 -18.27 8.94
C VAL A 28 11.57 -17.03 8.78
N THR A 29 10.66 -17.03 7.81
CA THR A 29 9.67 -15.96 7.61
C THR A 29 8.28 -16.55 7.83
N GLN A 30 7.44 -15.86 8.58
CA GLN A 30 6.07 -16.29 8.86
C GLN A 30 5.06 -15.36 8.19
N PHE A 31 4.02 -15.95 7.59
CA PHE A 31 2.84 -15.26 7.06
C PHE A 31 1.58 -15.91 7.67
N PRO A 32 1.25 -15.59 8.93
CA PRO A 32 0.04 -16.12 9.54
C PRO A 32 -1.20 -15.53 8.87
N ILE A 33 -2.16 -16.38 8.54
CA ILE A 33 -3.45 -15.96 7.97
C ILE A 33 -4.50 -16.08 9.05
N LEU A 34 -5.20 -14.97 9.30
CA LEU A 34 -6.31 -14.91 10.25
C LEU A 34 -7.54 -14.29 9.59
N THR A 35 -8.71 -14.76 9.99
CA THR A 35 -9.99 -14.19 9.55
C THR A 35 -10.59 -13.41 10.72
N MET A 36 -10.92 -12.15 10.49
CA MET A 36 -11.54 -11.28 11.51
C MET A 36 -13.03 -11.61 11.65
N PRO A 37 -13.51 -11.95 12.86
CA PRO A 37 -14.93 -12.16 13.08
C PRO A 37 -15.72 -10.86 12.83
N GLY A 38 -16.67 -10.91 11.90
CA GLY A 38 -17.53 -9.76 11.58
C GLY A 38 -16.78 -8.53 11.04
N ASP A 39 -15.63 -8.73 10.40
CA ASP A 39 -14.74 -7.66 9.91
C ASP A 39 -14.24 -6.70 11.01
N ASP A 40 -14.28 -7.13 12.28
CA ASP A 40 -13.89 -6.34 13.44
C ASP A 40 -12.37 -6.44 13.72
N LYS A 41 -11.63 -5.40 13.33
CA LYS A 41 -10.18 -5.29 13.62
C LYS A 41 -9.85 -5.12 15.10
N THR A 42 -10.80 -4.67 15.91
CA THR A 42 -10.65 -4.55 17.38
C THR A 42 -10.91 -5.88 18.08
N HIS A 43 -11.15 -6.94 17.32
CA HIS A 43 -11.30 -8.27 17.87
C HIS A 43 -10.01 -8.74 18.55
N PRO A 44 -10.07 -9.39 19.73
CA PRO A 44 -8.87 -9.78 20.47
C PRO A 44 -7.85 -10.57 19.65
N ILE A 45 -8.30 -11.40 18.71
CA ILE A 45 -7.41 -12.18 17.82
C ILE A 45 -6.56 -11.26 16.91
N PRO A 46 -7.14 -10.45 16.00
CA PRO A 46 -6.36 -9.52 15.18
C PRO A 46 -5.62 -8.47 16.02
N ASP A 47 -6.21 -7.98 17.10
CA ASP A 47 -5.61 -6.97 17.96
C ASP A 47 -4.30 -7.49 18.60
N LEU A 48 -4.36 -8.63 19.31
CA LEU A 48 -3.16 -9.23 19.90
C LEU A 48 -2.15 -9.68 18.85
N THR A 49 -2.61 -10.19 17.69
CA THR A 49 -1.69 -10.55 16.60
C THR A 49 -0.94 -9.32 16.10
N GLY A 50 -1.61 -8.17 15.94
CA GLY A 50 -0.99 -6.91 15.55
C GLY A 50 -0.03 -6.33 16.59
N TYR A 51 -0.21 -6.64 17.88
CA TYR A 51 0.75 -6.28 18.92
C TYR A 51 2.05 -7.09 18.86
N ILE A 52 1.98 -8.36 18.44
CA ILE A 52 3.12 -9.29 18.42
C ILE A 52 3.86 -9.24 17.09
N THR A 53 3.14 -9.11 15.97
CA THR A 53 3.70 -9.19 14.63
C THR A 53 4.19 -7.83 14.12
N GLU A 54 5.10 -7.87 13.14
CA GLU A 54 5.80 -6.68 12.62
C GLU A 54 5.04 -5.94 11.51
N GLY A 55 3.71 -6.10 11.48
CA GLY A 55 2.84 -5.52 10.46
C GLY A 55 1.71 -6.46 10.07
N GLN A 56 0.87 -5.98 9.15
CA GLN A 56 -0.31 -6.69 8.69
C GLN A 56 -0.61 -6.32 7.25
N ILE A 57 -1.18 -7.28 6.51
CA ILE A 57 -1.77 -7.06 5.20
C ILE A 57 -3.27 -7.27 5.35
N ILE A 58 -4.04 -6.21 5.17
CA ILE A 58 -5.49 -6.23 5.34
C ILE A 58 -6.16 -6.52 4.00
N LEU A 59 -6.91 -7.61 3.95
CA LEU A 59 -7.82 -7.91 2.85
C LEU A 59 -9.18 -7.28 3.11
N SER A 60 -9.61 -6.39 2.22
CA SER A 60 -10.83 -5.60 2.38
C SER A 60 -11.99 -6.14 1.56
N ARG A 61 -13.14 -6.31 2.23
CA ARG A 61 -14.41 -6.69 1.58
C ARG A 61 -14.86 -5.64 0.57
N ASP A 62 -14.60 -4.36 0.82
CA ASP A 62 -15.02 -3.27 -0.07
C ASP A 62 -14.21 -3.28 -1.37
N ILE A 63 -12.91 -3.56 -1.30
CA ILE A 63 -12.06 -3.73 -2.49
C ILE A 63 -12.47 -4.99 -3.24
N HIS A 64 -12.76 -6.08 -2.53
CA HIS A 64 -13.25 -7.31 -3.16
C HIS A 64 -14.58 -7.10 -3.91
N ARG A 65 -15.53 -6.35 -3.34
CA ARG A 65 -16.82 -6.01 -3.98
C ARG A 65 -16.67 -5.18 -5.26
N LYS A 66 -15.54 -4.47 -5.41
CA LYS A 66 -15.18 -3.75 -6.64
C LYS A 66 -14.56 -4.68 -7.72
N ASN A 67 -14.54 -5.99 -7.51
CA ASN A 67 -13.89 -6.98 -8.37
C ASN A 67 -12.38 -6.74 -8.56
N ILE A 68 -11.72 -6.20 -7.54
CA ILE A 68 -10.26 -6.02 -7.52
C ILE A 68 -9.62 -7.21 -6.81
N TYR A 69 -8.63 -7.80 -7.47
CA TYR A 69 -7.81 -8.89 -6.93
C TYR A 69 -6.33 -8.55 -7.07
N PRO A 70 -5.48 -8.82 -6.05
CA PRO A 70 -5.86 -9.21 -4.70
C PRO A 70 -6.57 -8.04 -3.96
N PRO A 71 -7.54 -8.30 -3.06
CA PRO A 71 -8.33 -7.25 -2.43
C PRO A 71 -7.60 -6.59 -1.25
N VAL A 72 -6.35 -6.14 -1.44
CA VAL A 72 -5.51 -5.55 -0.39
C VAL A 72 -5.86 -4.08 -0.17
N ASP A 73 -6.22 -3.71 1.05
CA ASP A 73 -6.32 -2.30 1.45
C ASP A 73 -4.99 -1.83 2.04
N VAL A 74 -4.29 -0.99 1.29
CA VAL A 74 -2.95 -0.52 1.64
C VAL A 74 -2.93 0.46 2.82
N LEU A 75 -4.03 1.18 3.09
CA LEU A 75 -4.05 2.20 4.15
C LEU A 75 -3.97 1.62 5.57
N PRO A 76 -4.76 0.60 5.95
CA PRO A 76 -4.60 -0.06 7.25
C PRO A 76 -3.49 -1.13 7.26
N SER A 77 -2.88 -1.42 6.11
CA SER A 77 -1.75 -2.35 6.00
C SER A 77 -0.44 -1.67 6.37
N LEU A 78 0.50 -2.44 6.92
CA LEU A 78 1.79 -1.93 7.37
C LEU A 78 2.85 -3.02 7.31
N SER A 79 4.08 -2.64 6.99
CA SER A 79 5.27 -3.43 7.28
C SER A 79 6.27 -2.56 8.04
N ARG A 80 6.52 -2.87 9.31
CA ARG A 80 7.46 -2.11 10.16
C ARG A 80 8.91 -2.26 9.68
N LEU A 81 9.21 -3.41 9.09
CA LEU A 81 10.56 -3.75 8.60
C LEU A 81 10.81 -3.32 7.15
N MET A 82 9.87 -2.65 6.48
CA MET A 82 10.00 -2.22 5.08
C MET A 82 11.30 -1.46 4.82
N ASN A 83 11.68 -0.52 5.70
CA ASN A 83 12.89 0.28 5.52
C ASN A 83 14.18 -0.57 5.52
N LEU A 84 14.16 -1.75 6.13
CA LEU A 84 15.27 -2.69 6.10
C LEU A 84 15.26 -3.56 4.82
N GLY A 85 14.19 -3.55 4.03
CA GLY A 85 14.04 -4.35 2.81
C GLY A 85 14.24 -3.58 1.50
N ILE A 86 14.37 -2.26 1.55
CA ILE A 86 14.37 -1.38 0.37
C ILE A 86 15.69 -0.62 0.20
N GLY A 87 15.82 0.13 -0.90
CA GLY A 87 16.97 1.01 -1.20
C GLY A 87 17.89 0.48 -2.31
N PRO A 88 18.97 1.22 -2.65
CA PRO A 88 19.79 0.98 -3.84
C PRO A 88 20.40 -0.42 -3.95
N GLU A 89 20.71 -1.07 -2.83
CA GLU A 89 21.36 -2.39 -2.80
C GLU A 89 20.36 -3.56 -2.74
N LYS A 90 19.05 -3.28 -2.64
CA LYS A 90 18.00 -4.29 -2.44
C LYS A 90 16.90 -4.21 -3.49
N THR A 91 16.49 -3.00 -3.81
CA THR A 91 15.43 -2.71 -4.78
C THR A 91 15.91 -1.57 -5.68
N ARG A 92 15.49 -0.33 -5.42
CA ARG A 92 15.87 0.87 -6.15
C ARG A 92 15.92 2.08 -5.20
N GLU A 93 16.65 3.11 -5.55
CA GLU A 93 16.93 4.28 -4.69
C GLU A 93 15.70 5.14 -4.38
N ASP A 94 14.67 5.09 -5.24
CA ASP A 94 13.45 5.88 -5.17
C ASP A 94 12.31 5.21 -4.38
N HIS A 95 12.43 3.90 -4.08
CA HIS A 95 11.36 3.07 -3.54
C HIS A 95 10.65 3.71 -2.33
N LYS A 96 11.40 4.19 -1.33
CA LYS A 96 10.80 4.79 -0.13
C LYS A 96 9.95 6.02 -0.47
N GLY A 97 10.49 6.94 -1.26
CA GLY A 97 9.81 8.18 -1.61
C GLY A 97 8.56 7.91 -2.45
N VAL A 98 8.66 7.00 -3.42
CA VAL A 98 7.54 6.60 -4.27
C VAL A 98 6.43 5.95 -3.44
N SER A 99 6.76 5.02 -2.55
CA SER A 99 5.79 4.39 -1.66
C SER A 99 5.08 5.40 -0.77
N ASP A 100 5.82 6.33 -0.15
CA ASP A 100 5.26 7.36 0.72
C ASP A 100 4.35 8.33 -0.03
N GLN A 101 4.78 8.76 -1.22
CA GLN A 101 4.00 9.66 -2.07
C GLN A 101 2.72 9.00 -2.53
N LEU A 102 2.80 7.74 -2.99
CA LEU A 102 1.64 7.00 -3.49
C LEU A 102 0.64 6.72 -2.36
N TYR A 103 1.12 6.35 -1.17
CA TYR A 103 0.28 6.20 0.02
C TYR A 103 -0.45 7.51 0.37
N SER A 104 0.29 8.63 0.41
CA SER A 104 -0.27 9.95 0.70
C SER A 104 -1.32 10.35 -0.32
N ALA A 105 -1.03 10.16 -1.61
CA ALA A 105 -1.95 10.50 -2.69
C ALA A 105 -3.21 9.63 -2.68
N TYR A 106 -3.07 8.34 -2.41
CA TYR A 106 -4.21 7.43 -2.29
C TYR A 106 -5.10 7.77 -1.10
N ALA A 107 -4.52 8.09 0.06
CA ALA A 107 -5.26 8.54 1.24
C ALA A 107 -6.08 9.82 0.93
N THR A 108 -5.44 10.84 0.37
CA THR A 108 -6.11 12.08 -0.05
C THR A 108 -7.22 11.80 -1.06
N GLY A 109 -6.99 10.94 -2.06
CA GLY A 109 -8.01 10.58 -3.03
C GLY A 109 -9.20 9.83 -2.43
N ARG A 110 -9.00 8.97 -1.41
CA ARG A 110 -10.11 8.32 -0.68
C ARG A 110 -10.94 9.30 0.16
N ASP A 111 -10.28 10.27 0.80
CA ASP A 111 -10.98 11.34 1.54
C ASP A 111 -11.81 12.19 0.58
N LEU A 112 -11.23 12.57 -0.57
CA LEU A 112 -11.93 13.30 -1.63
C LEU A 112 -13.09 12.52 -2.23
N ARG A 113 -12.98 11.20 -2.38
CA ARG A 113 -14.08 10.33 -2.83
C ARG A 113 -15.26 10.36 -1.84
N SER A 114 -14.96 10.41 -0.54
CA SER A 114 -15.98 10.52 0.50
C SER A 114 -16.62 11.91 0.49
N LEU A 115 -15.81 12.96 0.33
CA LEU A 115 -16.28 14.33 0.23
C LEU A 115 -17.16 14.55 -1.01
N SER A 116 -16.74 14.07 -2.19
CA SER A 116 -17.47 14.24 -3.44
C SER A 116 -18.84 13.56 -3.43
N ALA A 117 -18.98 12.45 -2.71
CA ALA A 117 -20.28 11.80 -2.50
C ALA A 117 -21.27 12.66 -1.71
N VAL A 118 -20.79 13.65 -0.93
CA VAL A 118 -21.61 14.57 -0.12
C VAL A 118 -21.88 15.88 -0.85
N VAL A 119 -20.86 16.51 -1.44
CA VAL A 119 -20.95 17.87 -2.01
C VAL A 119 -21.02 17.91 -3.55
N GLY A 120 -20.85 16.77 -4.21
CA GLY A 120 -20.75 16.66 -5.67
C GLY A 120 -19.33 16.91 -6.20
N GLU A 121 -19.01 16.28 -7.34
CA GLU A 121 -17.67 16.37 -7.95
C GLU A 121 -17.35 17.77 -8.52
N GLU A 122 -18.38 18.54 -8.89
CA GLU A 122 -18.22 19.91 -9.41
C GLU A 122 -17.61 20.87 -8.39
N ALA A 123 -17.77 20.59 -7.09
CA ALA A 123 -17.20 21.39 -6.01
C ALA A 123 -15.70 21.15 -5.80
N LEU A 124 -15.11 20.14 -6.46
CA LEU A 124 -13.69 19.81 -6.33
C LEU A 124 -12.81 20.72 -7.19
N THR A 125 -11.62 21.05 -6.67
CA THR A 125 -10.61 21.76 -7.47
C THR A 125 -10.06 20.86 -8.59
N ALA A 126 -9.38 21.46 -9.56
CA ALA A 126 -8.73 20.69 -10.64
C ALA A 126 -7.68 19.70 -10.09
N THR A 127 -6.99 20.05 -9.00
CA THR A 127 -6.02 19.19 -8.33
C THR A 127 -6.69 18.06 -7.57
N ASP A 128 -7.79 18.33 -6.86
CA ASP A 128 -8.57 17.32 -6.16
C ASP A 128 -9.12 16.25 -7.12
N ARG A 129 -9.63 16.67 -8.29
CA ARG A 129 -10.06 15.74 -9.33
C ARG A 129 -8.92 14.82 -9.82
N ARG A 130 -7.67 15.30 -9.83
CA ARG A 130 -6.50 14.47 -10.17
C ARG A 130 -6.17 13.46 -9.06
N TYR A 131 -6.29 13.84 -7.79
CA TYR A 131 -6.13 12.92 -6.67
C TYR A 131 -7.23 11.84 -6.66
N LEU A 132 -8.48 12.22 -6.94
CA LEU A 132 -9.59 11.29 -7.07
C LEU A 132 -9.33 10.28 -8.21
N ARG A 133 -8.94 10.77 -9.39
CA ARG A 133 -8.53 9.94 -10.52
C ARG A 133 -7.36 9.02 -10.17
N LEU A 134 -6.34 9.53 -9.49
CA LEU A 134 -5.20 8.72 -9.06
C LEU A 134 -5.65 7.58 -8.14
N ALA A 135 -6.58 7.82 -7.21
CA ALA A 135 -7.05 6.77 -6.32
C ALA A 135 -7.82 5.66 -7.04
N ASP A 136 -8.61 6.00 -8.06
CA ASP A 136 -9.29 5.00 -8.91
C ASP A 136 -8.31 4.22 -9.77
N GLU A 137 -7.34 4.90 -10.37
CA GLU A 137 -6.31 4.26 -11.21
C GLU A 137 -5.34 3.42 -10.37
N PHE A 138 -5.04 3.84 -9.14
CA PHE A 138 -4.23 3.07 -8.19
C PHE A 138 -4.90 1.73 -7.87
N GLU A 139 -6.20 1.73 -7.58
CA GLU A 139 -6.97 0.52 -7.34
C GLU A 139 -6.95 -0.43 -8.56
N LYS A 140 -7.09 0.11 -9.78
CA LYS A 140 -7.19 -0.68 -11.02
C LYS A 140 -5.87 -1.11 -11.65
N LYS A 141 -4.77 -0.36 -11.43
CA LYS A 141 -3.48 -0.61 -12.11
C LYS A 141 -2.40 -1.07 -11.15
N PHE A 142 -2.42 -0.58 -9.91
CA PHE A 142 -1.40 -0.92 -8.93
C PHE A 142 -1.85 -2.09 -8.05
N VAL A 143 -3.02 -1.97 -7.42
CA VAL A 143 -3.55 -3.02 -6.53
C VAL A 143 -4.03 -4.21 -7.34
N GLN A 144 -4.82 -3.97 -8.40
CA GLN A 144 -5.30 -5.05 -9.25
C GLN A 144 -4.16 -5.71 -10.03
N GLN A 145 -4.09 -7.03 -9.93
CA GLN A 145 -3.10 -7.90 -10.56
C GLN A 145 -3.77 -9.24 -10.91
N GLY A 146 -3.33 -9.89 -11.99
CA GLY A 146 -3.82 -11.23 -12.31
C GLY A 146 -3.38 -12.28 -11.27
N PRO A 147 -4.17 -13.35 -11.05
CA PRO A 147 -3.81 -14.42 -10.10
C PRO A 147 -2.52 -15.18 -10.46
N TYR A 148 -2.07 -15.06 -11.71
CA TYR A 148 -0.84 -15.67 -12.23
C TYR A 148 0.14 -14.63 -12.76
N GLU A 149 -0.14 -13.34 -12.55
CA GLU A 149 0.78 -12.27 -12.89
C GLU A 149 1.80 -12.15 -11.75
N ASP A 150 3.09 -12.13 -12.10
CA ASP A 150 4.19 -11.97 -11.16
C ASP A 150 4.99 -10.72 -11.57
N ARG A 151 4.86 -9.65 -10.77
CA ARG A 151 5.49 -8.36 -11.04
C ARG A 151 6.82 -8.27 -10.33
N SER A 152 7.87 -7.94 -11.08
CA SER A 152 9.13 -7.50 -10.47
C SER A 152 8.95 -6.19 -9.69
N ILE A 153 9.87 -5.90 -8.78
CA ILE A 153 9.82 -4.64 -8.03
C ILE A 153 10.03 -3.44 -8.97
N GLU A 154 10.84 -3.57 -10.02
CA GLU A 154 11.07 -2.52 -11.02
C GLU A 154 9.81 -2.23 -11.82
N THR A 155 9.03 -3.28 -12.15
CA THR A 155 7.74 -3.13 -12.83
C THR A 155 6.75 -2.42 -11.91
N THR A 156 6.66 -2.85 -10.66
CA THR A 156 5.80 -2.22 -9.64
C THR A 156 6.13 -0.74 -9.46
N LEU A 157 7.42 -0.39 -9.33
CA LEU A 157 7.85 1.00 -9.18
C LEU A 157 7.60 1.82 -10.46
N SER A 158 7.71 1.21 -11.65
CA SER A 158 7.38 1.90 -12.91
C SER A 158 5.88 2.24 -12.98
N ILE A 159 5.00 1.30 -12.62
CA ILE A 159 3.55 1.54 -12.54
C ILE A 159 3.26 2.66 -11.52
N ALA A 160 3.95 2.68 -10.38
CA ALA A 160 3.81 3.75 -9.40
C ALA A 160 4.17 5.12 -9.99
N TRP A 161 5.26 5.23 -10.76
CA TRP A 161 5.62 6.47 -11.44
C TRP A 161 4.62 6.90 -12.50
N ASP A 162 4.07 5.96 -13.27
CA ASP A 162 2.99 6.23 -14.22
C ASP A 162 1.77 6.81 -13.52
N LEU A 163 1.40 6.28 -12.36
CA LEU A 163 0.30 6.82 -11.55
C LEU A 163 0.63 8.21 -10.99
N LEU A 164 1.85 8.42 -10.47
CA LEU A 164 2.27 9.72 -9.94
C LEU A 164 2.28 10.81 -11.03
N SER A 165 2.46 10.46 -12.31
CA SER A 165 2.38 11.40 -13.44
C SER A 165 1.00 12.04 -13.66
N ILE A 166 -0.05 11.49 -13.03
CA ILE A 166 -1.39 12.08 -13.01
C ILE A 166 -1.37 13.41 -12.23
N LEU A 167 -0.59 13.46 -11.15
CA LEU A 167 -0.43 14.64 -10.32
C LEU A 167 0.56 15.62 -10.95
N PRO A 168 0.41 16.93 -10.73
CA PRO A 168 1.43 17.90 -11.11
C PRO A 168 2.67 17.75 -10.21
N GLU A 169 3.86 18.11 -10.71
CA GLU A 169 5.14 17.86 -10.03
C GLU A 169 5.25 18.56 -8.66
N ASP A 170 4.60 19.70 -8.47
CA ASP A 170 4.55 20.46 -7.21
C ASP A 170 3.78 19.73 -6.10
N GLU A 171 2.94 18.75 -6.47
CA GLU A 171 2.25 17.88 -5.52
C GLU A 171 3.08 16.66 -5.09
N LEU A 172 4.22 16.37 -5.74
CA LEU A 172 5.11 15.25 -5.42
C LEU A 172 6.06 15.56 -4.25
N LYS A 173 5.50 16.00 -3.12
CA LYS A 173 6.20 16.55 -1.95
C LYS A 173 7.05 15.52 -1.18
N ARG A 174 6.80 14.22 -1.34
CA ARG A 174 7.47 13.12 -0.62
C ARG A 174 8.56 12.43 -1.43
N VAL A 175 8.80 12.87 -2.67
CA VAL A 175 9.85 12.34 -3.54
C VAL A 175 10.92 13.40 -3.77
N LYS A 176 12.19 13.00 -3.75
CA LYS A 176 13.28 13.92 -4.05
C LYS A 176 13.23 14.36 -5.52
N LYS A 177 13.55 15.63 -5.77
CA LYS A 177 13.58 16.23 -7.12
C LYS A 177 14.45 15.46 -8.11
N GLU A 178 15.59 14.92 -7.64
CA GLU A 178 16.49 14.09 -8.45
C GLU A 178 15.80 12.82 -9.01
N TYR A 179 14.93 12.20 -8.21
CA TYR A 179 14.19 11.01 -8.64
C TYR A 179 12.99 11.37 -9.51
N ILE A 180 12.34 12.50 -9.26
CA ILE A 180 11.30 13.04 -10.15
C ILE A 180 11.88 13.25 -11.55
N ALA A 181 13.01 13.96 -11.65
CA ALA A 181 13.66 14.22 -12.93
C ALA A 181 14.13 12.95 -13.66
N LYS A 182 14.49 11.90 -12.91
CA LYS A 182 15.01 10.63 -13.43
C LYS A 182 13.92 9.67 -13.87
N TYR A 183 12.83 9.57 -13.11
CA TYR A 183 11.85 8.48 -13.23
C TYR A 183 10.44 8.92 -13.64
N LEU A 184 10.07 10.20 -13.48
CA LEU A 184 8.75 10.64 -13.88
C LEU A 184 8.63 10.55 -15.42
N PRO A 185 7.59 9.88 -15.96
CA PRO A 185 7.40 9.80 -17.41
C PRO A 185 7.23 11.19 -18.00
N LYS A 186 8.08 11.53 -18.98
CA LYS A 186 7.92 12.76 -19.75
C LYS A 186 6.68 12.62 -20.63
N LYS A 187 5.65 13.44 -20.41
CA LYS A 187 4.47 13.47 -21.28
C LYS A 187 4.94 13.75 -22.71
N LYS A 188 4.69 12.81 -23.64
CA LYS A 188 4.76 13.13 -25.06
C LYS A 188 3.65 14.14 -25.35
N GLU A 189 4.00 15.28 -25.92
CA GLU A 189 3.07 16.34 -26.33
C GLU A 189 2.21 15.94 -27.55
N GLU A 190 1.61 14.74 -27.58
CA GLU A 190 0.91 14.24 -28.78
C GLU A 190 -0.62 14.41 -28.78
N GLU A 191 -1.25 15.02 -27.78
CA GLU A 191 -2.73 15.19 -27.76
C GLU A 191 -3.19 16.64 -27.47
N ALA A 192 -2.50 17.63 -28.04
CA ALA A 192 -2.99 19.03 -28.07
C ALA A 192 -3.19 19.59 -29.50
N LYS A 193 -3.17 18.72 -30.52
CA LYS A 193 -3.55 19.05 -31.90
C LYS A 193 -4.38 17.91 -32.49
N GLY A 194 -5.66 17.87 -32.12
CA GLY A 194 -6.69 16.99 -32.70
C GLY A 194 -8.04 17.62 -32.50
#